data_AF-A0AAP0WR68-F1
#
_entry.id   AF-A0AAP0WR68-F1
#
_cell.length_a   1.000
_cell.length_b   1.000
_cell.length_c   1.000
_cell.angle_alpha   90.00
_cell.angle_beta   90.00
_cell.angle_gamma   90.00
#
_symmetry.space_group_name_H-M   'P 1'
#
loop_
_entity.id
_entity.type
_entity.pdbx_description
1 polymer ?
#
loop_
_entity_poly.entity_id
_entity_poly.type
_entity_poly.pdbx_seq_one_letter_code
_entity_poly.pdbx_strand_id
1 'polypeptide(L)'
;MRQAGTYSGLLAGGMSGRSGPHSLPLARIKKIMKKSGDDVKMISGEAPIVFSKACELFIEELTQRSWMVTMQGKRRTLHKEDVASAVIGTDIFDFLVNLVSDSNHSQDTTPTGTNT
;
A
#
# COMPACT_ATOMS: atom_id res chain seq x y z
N MET A 1 8.27 31.13 -15.36
CA MET A 1 8.49 29.70 -15.66
C MET A 1 8.50 28.90 -14.36
N ARG A 2 7.41 28.19 -14.08
CA ARG A 2 7.28 26.92 -13.34
C ARG A 2 5.86 26.45 -13.66
N GLN A 3 5.74 25.68 -14.75
CA GLN A 3 4.47 25.06 -15.12
C GLN A 3 4.09 24.04 -14.05
N ALA A 4 2.80 23.95 -13.72
CA ALA A 4 2.28 22.92 -12.84
C ALA A 4 2.49 21.53 -13.48
N GLY A 5 3.07 20.60 -12.71
CA GLY A 5 3.28 19.21 -13.12
C GLY A 5 2.05 18.34 -12.93
N THR A 6 1.82 17.47 -13.91
CA THR A 6 1.18 16.14 -13.93
C THR A 6 -0.24 15.92 -13.37
N TYR A 7 -0.83 16.82 -12.58
CA TYR A 7 -2.24 16.69 -12.14
C TYR A 7 -3.22 17.45 -13.04
N SER A 8 -2.71 18.15 -14.05
CA SER A 8 -3.49 18.94 -15.02
C SER A 8 -4.22 18.10 -16.09
N GLY A 9 -4.18 16.76 -16.00
CA GLY A 9 -4.71 15.84 -17.02
C GLY A 9 -6.03 15.14 -16.67
N LEU A 10 -6.61 15.38 -15.48
CA LEU A 10 -7.81 14.65 -15.05
C LEU A 10 -9.13 15.15 -15.68
N LEU A 11 -9.11 16.19 -16.51
CA LEU A 11 -10.33 16.90 -16.93
C LEU A 11 -10.67 16.78 -18.42
N ALA A 12 -9.87 16.14 -19.26
CA ALA A 12 -10.09 16.09 -20.70
C ALA A 12 -10.08 14.65 -21.25
N GLY A 13 -11.28 14.08 -21.34
CA GLY A 13 -11.71 13.16 -22.41
C GLY A 13 -10.91 11.87 -22.64
N GLY A 14 -11.52 10.73 -22.31
CA GLY A 14 -11.33 9.51 -23.08
C GLY A 14 -10.41 8.44 -22.49
N MET A 15 -10.73 7.95 -21.29
CA MET A 15 -10.28 6.62 -20.85
C MET A 15 -11.46 5.80 -20.35
N SER A 16 -12.23 5.26 -21.30
CA SER A 16 -13.08 4.09 -21.05
C SER A 16 -12.18 2.86 -20.86
N GLY A 17 -11.45 2.83 -19.74
CA GLY A 17 -10.69 1.68 -19.27
C GLY A 17 -11.28 1.17 -17.97
N ARG A 18 -12.59 0.81 -17.98
CA ARG A 18 -13.39 0.20 -16.90
C ARG A 18 -12.73 0.23 -15.50
N SER A 19 -12.60 1.42 -14.92
CA SER A 19 -12.70 1.49 -13.46
C SER A 19 -14.19 1.44 -13.20
N GLY A 20 -14.69 0.31 -12.69
CA GLY A 20 -16.06 0.26 -12.18
C GLY A 20 -16.22 1.27 -11.02
N PRO A 21 -17.30 1.20 -10.23
CA PRO A 21 -17.51 2.07 -9.06
C PRO A 21 -16.45 1.91 -7.93
N HIS A 22 -15.32 1.26 -8.19
CA HIS A 22 -14.31 0.87 -7.22
C HIS A 22 -12.93 1.39 -7.62
N SER A 23 -12.25 2.05 -6.68
CA SER A 23 -10.92 2.64 -6.84
C SER A 23 -9.81 1.60 -7.06
N LEU A 24 -10.03 0.34 -6.65
CA LEU A 24 -9.07 -0.75 -6.75
C LEU A 24 -9.61 -1.93 -7.58
N PRO A 25 -8.76 -2.58 -8.40
CA PRO A 25 -9.17 -3.66 -9.29
C PRO A 25 -9.55 -4.94 -8.51
N LEU A 26 -10.84 -5.32 -8.57
CA LEU A 26 -11.40 -6.47 -7.84
C LEU A 26 -10.67 -7.79 -8.15
N ALA A 27 -10.24 -7.99 -9.40
CA ALA A 27 -9.47 -9.18 -9.80
C ALA A 27 -8.15 -9.29 -9.04
N ARG A 28 -7.48 -8.16 -8.77
CA ARG A 28 -6.21 -8.14 -8.02
C ARG A 28 -6.45 -8.44 -6.54
N ILE A 29 -7.50 -7.87 -5.97
CA ILE A 29 -7.93 -8.13 -4.59
C ILE A 29 -8.22 -9.63 -4.42
N LYS A 30 -9.05 -10.20 -5.29
CA LYS A 30 -9.36 -11.64 -5.29
C LYS A 30 -8.11 -12.52 -5.40
N LYS A 31 -7.13 -12.11 -6.22
CA LYS A 31 -5.84 -12.83 -6.36
C LYS A 31 -4.99 -12.78 -5.08
N ILE A 32 -5.00 -11.66 -4.35
CA ILE A 32 -4.30 -11.55 -3.05
C ILE A 32 -5.01 -12.42 -2.01
N MET A 33 -6.34 -12.34 -1.93
CA MET A 33 -7.15 -13.19 -1.06
C MET A 33 -6.94 -14.70 -1.30
N LYS A 34 -6.63 -15.12 -2.54
CA LYS A 34 -6.29 -16.52 -2.82
C LYS A 34 -4.89 -16.93 -2.37
N LYS A 35 -3.97 -15.97 -2.24
CA LYS A 35 -2.60 -16.23 -1.82
C LYS A 35 -2.41 -16.15 -0.31
N SER A 36 -3.42 -15.69 0.44
CA SER A 36 -3.30 -15.51 1.89
C SER A 36 -3.39 -16.80 2.70
N GLY A 37 -3.67 -17.95 2.08
CA GLY A 37 -3.64 -19.25 2.73
C GLY A 37 -4.01 -20.39 1.79
N ASP A 38 -3.42 -21.56 2.03
CA ASP A 38 -3.60 -22.75 1.19
C ASP A 38 -5.03 -23.31 1.22
N ASP A 39 -5.83 -22.94 2.24
CA ASP A 39 -7.20 -23.42 2.43
C ASP A 39 -8.27 -22.57 1.72
N VAL A 40 -7.90 -21.47 1.07
CA VAL A 40 -8.88 -20.58 0.43
C VAL A 40 -9.31 -21.17 -0.92
N LYS A 41 -10.38 -22.00 -0.95
CA LYS A 41 -10.90 -22.66 -2.17
C LYS A 41 -11.89 -21.84 -2.99
N MET A 42 -12.85 -21.18 -2.37
CA MET A 42 -13.78 -20.24 -3.03
C MET A 42 -13.75 -18.86 -2.36
N ILE A 43 -14.15 -17.82 -3.09
CA ILE A 43 -14.29 -16.45 -2.58
C ILE A 43 -15.61 -15.92 -3.11
N SER A 44 -16.48 -15.46 -2.20
CA SER A 44 -17.75 -14.82 -2.54
C SER A 44 -17.54 -13.60 -3.43
N GLY A 45 -18.47 -13.31 -4.34
CA GLY A 45 -18.42 -12.12 -5.20
C GLY A 45 -18.44 -10.80 -4.43
N GLU A 46 -19.04 -10.78 -3.24
CA GLU A 46 -19.16 -9.60 -2.39
C GLU A 46 -17.85 -9.25 -1.66
N ALA A 47 -17.02 -10.25 -1.35
CA ALA A 47 -15.84 -10.02 -0.52
C ALA A 47 -14.80 -9.09 -1.19
N PRO A 48 -14.44 -9.25 -2.48
CA PRO A 48 -13.56 -8.28 -3.16
C PRO A 48 -14.13 -6.85 -3.21
N ILE A 49 -15.45 -6.70 -3.25
CA ILE A 49 -16.12 -5.39 -3.27
C ILE A 49 -15.92 -4.68 -1.93
N VAL A 50 -16.19 -5.37 -0.83
CA VAL A 50 -15.97 -4.85 0.53
C VAL A 50 -14.49 -4.52 0.76
N PHE A 51 -13.60 -5.43 0.37
CA PHE A 51 -12.16 -5.20 0.48
C PHE A 51 -11.69 -4.00 -0.34
N SER A 52 -12.29 -3.73 -1.50
CA SER A 52 -11.94 -2.55 -2.29
C SER A 52 -12.15 -1.26 -1.52
N LYS A 53 -13.32 -1.12 -0.88
CA LYS A 53 -13.62 0.06 -0.06
C LYS A 53 -12.83 0.07 1.25
N ALA A 54 -12.65 -1.08 1.90
CA ALA A 54 -11.86 -1.19 3.11
C ALA A 54 -10.38 -0.81 2.87
N CYS A 55 -9.79 -1.26 1.76
CA CYS A 55 -8.43 -0.89 1.37
C CYS A 55 -8.31 0.61 1.06
N GLU A 56 -9.32 1.23 0.45
CA GLU A 56 -9.35 2.68 0.26
C GLU A 56 -9.28 3.44 1.59
N LEU A 57 -10.17 3.09 2.54
CA LEU A 57 -10.19 3.70 3.88
C LEU A 57 -8.91 3.42 4.67
N PHE A 58 -8.36 2.21 4.54
CA PHE A 58 -7.11 1.82 5.18
C PHE A 58 -5.91 2.63 4.68
N ILE A 59 -5.80 2.80 3.35
CA ILE A 59 -4.72 3.60 2.75
C ILE A 59 -4.85 5.06 3.19
N GLU A 60 -6.06 5.61 3.20
CA GLU A 60 -6.32 6.98 3.65
C GLU A 60 -5.89 7.17 5.11
N GLU A 61 -6.35 6.32 6.02
CA GLU A 61 -6.05 6.41 7.46
C GLU A 61 -4.54 6.27 7.73
N LEU A 62 -3.89 5.26 7.12
CA LEU A 62 -2.45 5.06 7.27
C LEU A 62 -1.66 6.26 6.75
N THR A 63 -2.08 6.83 5.61
CA THR A 63 -1.43 8.01 5.02
C THR A 63 -1.61 9.24 5.91
N GLN A 64 -2.81 9.48 6.44
CA GLN A 64 -3.07 10.60 7.34
C GLN A 64 -2.20 10.53 8.59
N ARG A 65 -2.14 9.36 9.26
CA ARG A 65 -1.29 9.16 10.44
C ARG A 65 0.18 9.34 10.14
N SER A 66 0.66 8.77 9.04
CA SER A 66 2.06 8.92 8.60
C SER A 66 2.39 10.39 8.28
N TRP A 67 1.45 11.12 7.68
CA TRP A 67 1.60 12.54 7.39
C TRP A 67 1.70 13.40 8.66
N MET A 68 0.99 13.06 9.73
CA MET A 68 1.17 13.74 11.02
C MET A 68 2.61 13.64 11.52
N VAL A 69 3.25 12.47 11.38
CA VAL A 69 4.65 12.25 11.74
C VAL A 69 5.58 13.10 10.87
N THR A 70 5.33 13.14 9.55
CA THR A 70 6.06 14.03 8.63
C THR A 70 5.98 15.50 9.04
N MET A 71 4.78 15.96 9.41
CA MET A 71 4.52 17.34 9.81
C MET A 71 5.20 17.68 11.15
N GLN A 72 5.20 16.75 12.11
CA GLN A 72 5.95 16.90 13.36
C GLN A 72 7.45 17.06 13.11
N GLY A 73 7.98 16.35 12.10
CA GLY A 73 9.35 16.52 11.61
C GLY A 73 9.60 17.80 10.80
N LYS A 74 8.63 18.72 10.68
CA LYS A 74 8.66 19.94 9.87
C LYS A 74 9.01 19.69 8.39
N ARG A 75 8.76 18.47 7.90
CA ARG A 75 8.98 18.07 6.51
C ARG A 75 7.68 18.22 5.71
N ARG A 76 7.83 18.27 4.39
CA ARG A 76 6.72 18.30 3.43
C ARG A 76 6.74 17.11 2.46
N THR A 77 7.64 16.18 2.70
CA THR A 77 7.82 14.95 1.93
C THR A 77 7.63 13.79 2.88
N LEU A 78 6.65 12.94 2.58
CA LEU A 78 6.36 11.72 3.34
C LEU A 78 7.47 10.69 3.06
N HIS A 79 8.08 10.17 4.12
CA HIS A 79 9.15 9.20 4.03
C HIS A 79 8.73 7.83 4.58
N LYS A 80 9.49 6.79 4.26
CA LYS A 80 9.24 5.43 4.74
C LYS A 80 9.29 5.36 6.27
N GLU A 81 10.20 6.10 6.90
CA GLU A 81 10.37 6.14 8.35
C GLU A 81 9.13 6.74 9.05
N ASP A 82 8.41 7.65 8.38
CA ASP A 82 7.16 8.22 8.90
C ASP A 82 6.06 7.16 8.97
N VAL A 83 5.98 6.30 7.94
CA VAL A 83 5.04 5.18 7.90
C VAL A 83 5.38 4.15 8.97
N ALA A 84 6.67 3.79 9.11
CA ALA A 84 7.11 2.87 10.15
C ALA A 84 6.78 3.38 11.55
N SER A 85 7.02 4.67 11.81
CA SER A 85 6.70 5.31 13.08
C SER A 85 5.19 5.36 13.35
N ALA A 86 4.39 5.66 12.34
CA ALA A 86 2.93 5.67 12.46
C ALA A 86 2.34 4.27 12.72
N VAL A 87 2.92 3.23 12.11
CA VAL A 87 2.56 1.83 12.36
C VAL A 87 2.89 1.43 13.80
N ILE A 88 4.11 1.68 14.27
CA ILE A 88 4.54 1.33 15.63
C ILE A 88 3.74 2.11 16.69
N GLY A 89 3.33 3.35 16.38
CA GLY A 89 2.56 4.20 17.28
C GLY A 89 1.05 3.91 17.29
N THR A 90 0.55 2.94 16.53
CA THR A 90 -0.88 2.66 16.48
C THR A 90 -1.22 1.17 16.56
N ASP A 91 -1.75 0.73 17.71
CA ASP A 91 -2.01 -0.68 18.03
C ASP A 91 -2.80 -1.45 16.96
N ILE A 92 -3.78 -0.81 16.29
CA ILE A 92 -4.57 -1.47 15.23
C ILE A 92 -3.72 -1.84 13.99
N PHE A 93 -2.53 -1.28 13.87
CA PHE A 93 -1.58 -1.54 12.78
C PHE A 93 -0.46 -2.52 13.17
N ASP A 94 -0.53 -3.16 14.34
CA ASP A 94 0.48 -4.13 14.80
C ASP A 94 0.77 -5.26 13.80
N PHE A 95 -0.24 -5.65 13.01
CA PHE A 95 -0.08 -6.64 11.94
C PHE A 95 0.93 -6.25 10.84
N LEU A 96 1.37 -4.99 10.82
CA LEU A 96 2.34 -4.44 9.86
C LEU A 96 3.74 -4.25 10.45
N VAL A 97 3.95 -4.41 11.76
CA VAL A 97 5.23 -4.08 12.43
C VAL A 97 6.41 -4.83 11.81
N ASN A 98 6.26 -6.13 11.55
CA ASN A 98 7.32 -6.93 10.93
C ASN A 98 7.59 -6.46 9.49
N LEU A 99 6.53 -6.16 8.72
CA LEU A 99 6.64 -5.71 7.32
C LEU A 99 7.43 -4.38 7.19
N VAL A 100 7.18 -3.43 8.09
CA VAL A 100 7.88 -2.13 8.06
C VAL A 100 9.31 -2.22 8.61
N SER A 101 9.58 -3.19 9.49
CA SER A 101 10.91 -3.45 10.07
C SER A 101 11.85 -4.18 9.10
N ASP A 102 11.36 -5.21 8.41
CA ASP A 102 12.17 -6.07 7.53
C ASP A 102 12.76 -5.31 6.34
N SER A 103 12.09 -4.25 5.92
CA SER A 103 12.55 -3.40 4.82
C SER A 103 13.74 -2.51 5.19
N ASN A 104 14.23 -2.57 6.44
CA ASN A 104 15.52 -2.01 6.87
C ASN A 104 16.65 -3.07 6.93
N HIS A 105 16.36 -4.34 6.62
CA HIS A 105 17.32 -5.45 6.65
C HIS A 105 17.46 -6.10 5.26
N SER A 106 17.93 -5.33 4.28
CA SER A 106 18.57 -5.92 3.10
C SER A 106 19.92 -6.53 3.54
N GLN A 107 19.90 -7.70 4.19
CA GLN A 107 21.09 -8.51 4.37
C GLN A 107 21.40 -9.22 3.07
N ASP A 108 22.57 -8.91 2.55
CA ASP A 108 23.29 -9.64 1.52
C ASP A 108 23.46 -11.11 1.95
N THR A 109 22.82 -12.04 1.25
CA THR A 109 23.22 -13.45 1.27
C THR A 109 23.38 -13.94 -0.15
N THR A 110 24.40 -13.42 -0.83
CA THR A 110 24.97 -14.09 -2.00
C THR A 110 25.76 -15.30 -1.51
N PRO A 111 25.42 -16.56 -1.84
CA PRO A 111 26.31 -17.68 -1.55
C PRO A 111 27.47 -17.63 -2.56
N THR A 112 28.65 -17.18 -2.09
CA THR A 112 29.90 -17.30 -2.84
C THR A 112 30.17 -18.78 -3.08
N GLY A 113 30.14 -19.20 -4.35
CA GLY A 113 30.60 -20.52 -4.76
C GLY A 113 32.09 -20.68 -4.45
N THR A 114 32.43 -21.72 -3.70
CA THR A 114 33.80 -22.21 -3.59
C THR A 114 33.97 -23.40 -4.52
N ASN A 115 34.68 -23.17 -5.63
CA ASN A 115 35.31 -24.22 -6.40
C ASN A 115 36.31 -24.98 -5.51
N THR A 116 36.14 -26.30 -5.40
CA THR A 116 37.23 -27.27 -5.35
C THR A 116 36.73 -28.60 -5.89
#